data_AF-A0A957HGR5-F1
#
_entry.id   AF-A0A957HGR5-F1
#
_cell.length_a   1.000
_cell.length_b   1.000
_cell.length_c   1.000
_cell.angle_alpha   90.00
_cell.angle_beta   90.00
_cell.angle_gamma   90.00
#
_symmetry.space_group_name_H-M   'P 1'
#
loop_
_entity.id
_entity.type
_entity.pdbx_description
1 polymer ?
#
loop_
_entity_poly.entity_id
_entity_poly.type
_entity_poly.pdbx_seq_one_letter_code
_entity_poly.pdbx_strand_id
1 'polypeptide(L)'
;CLLRDAQWTQEAVTTTLATIHSTQPAVGQHAPESSQQRYAEAVATIASAFTRQPRKTKAVEPQQSLPNSLREHLLQTDQVALARVLDGLLMAGVQEGQIISEKFMRITLEGQIGRQSIRKSLVATDPEGQPVFAKNPSPRPPTPTAVAAATAERSNNSCELFRVTEPDKKRGRPTTSYIMPNLDALCARFGLKRTAADDIQREDLWSTRKYRQALHREFIKRRPGQYSGDWLAGRLGISKRSIQRYRQDVPLHQKPNYHSTWITWETLHNLPHEAEVPGAFLQDSSGRRYPATQSVAQALLAKGKSVCHQRQTTNTYWHQDTVLEPQEVFMDAPESPKMRQNPRFAPLSVSTLPEPEFAPKIAIESDPPFARDLRRDAPLVSPTKQPMPQP
;
A
#
# COMPACT_ATOMS: atom_id res chain seq x y z
N CYS A 1 25.22 4.65 15.57
CA CYS A 1 25.80 5.90 15.05
C CYS A 1 25.95 5.78 13.55
N LEU A 2 25.37 6.67 12.73
CA LEU A 2 25.48 6.61 11.26
C LEU A 2 26.92 6.83 10.77
N LEU A 3 27.67 7.73 11.41
CA LEU A 3 29.06 8.02 11.04
C LEU A 3 29.98 6.81 11.25
N ARG A 4 29.78 6.07 12.35
CA ARG A 4 30.44 4.78 12.58
C ARG A 4 30.10 3.77 11.48
N ASP A 5 28.83 3.68 11.11
CA ASP A 5 28.37 2.77 10.05
C ASP A 5 28.93 3.19 8.66
N ALA A 6 29.26 4.47 8.48
CA ALA A 6 29.95 5.03 7.31
C ALA A 6 31.50 4.97 7.40
N GLN A 7 32.05 4.14 8.28
CA GLN A 7 33.50 3.92 8.46
C GLN A 7 34.31 5.14 8.94
N TRP A 8 33.68 6.13 9.57
CA TRP A 8 34.44 7.20 10.22
C TRP A 8 35.13 6.67 11.49
N THR A 9 36.35 7.12 11.75
CA THR A 9 37.05 6.83 13.00
C THR A 9 36.43 7.61 14.15
N GLN A 10 36.47 7.05 15.36
CA GLN A 10 35.96 7.72 16.56
C GLN A 10 36.62 9.08 16.75
N GLU A 11 37.95 9.15 16.56
CA GLU A 11 38.73 10.38 16.69
C GLU A 11 38.25 11.48 15.73
N ALA A 12 38.04 11.14 14.44
CA ALA A 12 37.54 12.11 13.45
C ALA A 12 36.15 12.63 13.83
N VAL A 13 35.26 11.76 14.31
CA VAL A 13 33.92 12.16 14.77
C VAL A 13 34.00 13.03 16.02
N THR A 14 34.85 12.68 16.99
CA THR A 14 35.06 13.47 18.21
C THR A 14 35.56 14.86 17.88
N THR A 15 36.62 14.99 17.07
CA THR A 15 37.19 16.29 16.69
C THR A 15 36.17 17.17 15.97
N THR A 16 35.32 16.58 15.13
CA THR A 16 34.33 17.35 14.34
C THR A 16 33.09 17.70 15.15
N LEU A 17 32.42 16.69 15.74
CA LEU A 17 31.12 16.88 16.39
C LEU A 17 31.22 17.43 17.81
N ALA A 18 32.25 17.08 18.59
CA ALA A 18 32.38 17.62 19.94
C ALA A 18 32.67 19.13 19.91
N THR A 19 33.46 19.59 18.94
CA THR A 19 33.70 21.01 18.69
C THR A 19 32.40 21.74 18.35
N ILE A 20 31.61 21.22 17.41
CA ILE A 20 30.31 21.81 17.04
C ILE A 20 29.38 21.86 18.27
N HIS A 21 29.24 20.76 19.01
CA HIS A 21 28.36 20.71 20.18
C HIS A 21 28.77 21.68 21.29
N SER A 22 30.08 21.85 21.53
CA SER A 22 30.60 22.76 22.56
C SER A 22 30.34 24.25 22.29
N THR A 23 30.04 24.60 21.02
CA THR A 23 29.74 25.98 20.59
C THR A 23 28.25 26.28 20.47
N GLN A 24 27.40 25.25 20.50
CA GLN A 24 25.95 25.44 20.47
C GLN A 24 25.46 25.99 21.81
N PRO A 25 24.51 26.94 21.84
CA PRO A 25 23.87 27.40 23.07
C PRO A 25 22.97 26.29 23.66
N ALA A 26 22.70 26.35 24.97
CA ALA A 26 21.78 25.41 25.61
C ALA A 26 20.35 25.62 25.11
N VAL A 27 19.70 24.53 24.69
CA VAL A 27 18.29 24.57 24.24
C VAL A 27 17.41 24.38 25.48
N GLY A 28 16.87 25.48 26.02
CA GLY A 28 15.89 25.46 27.11
C GLY A 28 16.31 26.23 28.36
N GLN A 29 15.48 26.15 29.41
CA GLN A 29 15.67 26.82 30.71
C GLN A 29 16.54 25.98 31.67
N HIS A 30 17.61 25.38 31.17
CA HIS A 30 18.57 24.69 32.04
C HIS A 30 19.64 25.66 32.52
N ALA A 31 20.26 25.35 33.66
CA ALA A 31 21.41 26.10 34.15
C ALA A 31 22.50 26.14 33.05
N PRO A 32 23.19 27.28 32.86
CA PRO A 32 24.18 27.41 31.81
C PRO A 32 25.35 26.44 32.05
N GLU A 33 25.55 25.53 31.09
CA GLU A 33 26.70 24.62 31.06
C GLU A 33 27.91 25.33 30.46
N SER A 34 29.11 25.03 30.97
CA SER A 34 30.35 25.51 30.36
C SER A 34 30.64 24.78 29.05
N SER A 35 31.35 25.45 28.13
CA SER A 35 31.76 24.84 26.84
C SER A 35 32.61 23.57 27.06
N GLN A 36 33.44 23.53 28.10
CA GLN A 36 34.22 22.34 28.47
C GLN A 36 33.35 21.16 28.90
N GLN A 37 32.30 21.41 29.70
CA GLN A 37 31.36 20.36 30.12
C GLN A 37 30.63 19.77 28.91
N ARG A 38 30.15 20.61 28.00
CA ARG A 38 29.51 20.18 26.75
C ARG A 38 30.44 19.37 25.85
N TYR A 39 31.70 19.81 25.74
CA TYR A 39 32.70 19.06 25.00
C TYR A 39 32.91 17.67 25.60
N ALA A 40 33.08 17.58 26.93
CA ALA A 40 33.26 16.31 27.63
C ALA A 40 32.03 15.38 27.48
N GLU A 41 30.82 15.92 27.57
CA GLU A 41 29.57 15.18 27.33
C GLU A 41 29.49 14.63 25.90
N ALA A 42 29.82 15.45 24.89
CA ALA A 42 29.86 15.01 23.51
C ALA A 42 30.89 13.88 23.31
N VAL A 43 32.10 14.00 23.87
CA VAL A 43 33.11 12.95 23.80
C VAL A 43 32.60 11.65 24.43
N ALA A 44 32.01 11.72 25.61
CA ALA A 44 31.46 10.55 26.30
C ALA A 44 30.33 9.88 25.50
N THR A 45 29.43 10.69 24.92
CA THR A 45 28.32 10.22 24.09
C THR A 45 28.81 9.56 22.80
N ILE A 46 29.79 10.17 22.13
CA ILE A 46 30.42 9.60 20.92
C ILE A 46 31.12 8.30 21.28
N ALA A 47 31.93 8.27 22.34
CA ALA A 47 32.62 7.08 22.80
C ALA A 47 31.63 5.94 23.08
N SER A 48 30.58 6.21 23.84
CA SER A 48 29.49 5.27 24.10
C SER A 48 28.85 4.75 22.82
N ALA A 49 28.57 5.62 21.84
CA ALA A 49 27.98 5.23 20.57
C ALA A 49 28.93 4.36 19.69
N PHE A 50 30.24 4.50 19.87
CA PHE A 50 31.28 3.74 19.16
C PHE A 50 31.66 2.41 19.85
N THR A 51 31.28 2.18 21.11
CA THR A 51 31.49 0.87 21.79
C THR A 51 30.84 -0.31 21.07
N ARG A 52 29.72 -0.06 20.39
CA ARG A 52 29.00 -1.08 19.61
C ARG A 52 29.70 -1.25 18.26
N GLN A 53 29.88 -2.48 17.79
CA GLN A 53 30.44 -2.76 16.47
C GLN A 53 29.66 -2.04 15.34
N PRO A 54 30.31 -1.61 14.25
CA PRO A 54 29.63 -1.10 13.06
C PRO A 54 28.56 -2.10 12.62
N ARG A 55 27.34 -1.61 12.41
CA ARG A 55 26.33 -2.48 11.81
C ARG A 55 26.87 -2.80 10.43
N LYS A 56 26.95 -4.09 10.07
CA LYS A 56 27.16 -4.49 8.68
C LYS A 56 26.02 -3.84 7.91
N THR A 57 26.25 -2.67 7.33
CA THR A 57 25.42 -2.17 6.24
C THR A 57 25.55 -3.26 5.23
N LYS A 58 24.53 -4.14 5.14
CA LYS A 58 24.41 -5.04 4.00
C LYS A 58 24.62 -4.12 2.83
N ALA A 59 25.72 -4.29 2.11
CA ALA A 59 25.90 -3.63 0.83
C ALA A 59 24.60 -3.98 0.12
N VAL A 60 23.75 -2.98 -0.05
CA VAL A 60 22.48 -3.17 -0.73
C VAL A 60 22.97 -3.40 -2.14
N GLU A 61 23.23 -4.66 -2.48
CA GLU A 61 23.40 -5.05 -3.86
C GLU A 61 22.24 -4.38 -4.58
N PRO A 62 22.50 -3.66 -5.69
CA PRO A 62 21.46 -2.94 -6.38
C PRO A 62 20.41 -3.96 -6.81
N GLN A 63 19.39 -4.14 -5.97
CA GLN A 63 18.36 -5.12 -6.18
C GLN A 63 17.69 -4.64 -7.46
N GLN A 64 17.84 -5.44 -8.53
CA GLN A 64 17.21 -5.22 -9.83
C GLN A 64 15.71 -5.42 -9.67
N SER A 65 15.06 -4.48 -9.01
CA SER A 65 13.67 -4.56 -8.58
C SER A 65 13.10 -3.17 -8.55
N LEU A 66 11.81 -3.06 -8.88
CA LEU A 66 11.16 -1.77 -9.00
C LEU A 66 10.98 -1.14 -7.61
N PRO A 67 11.39 0.13 -7.40
CA PRO A 67 11.18 0.82 -6.13
C PRO A 67 9.70 0.80 -5.69
N ASN A 68 9.43 0.60 -4.40
CA ASN A 68 8.06 0.48 -3.89
C ASN A 68 7.22 1.74 -4.15
N SER A 69 7.83 2.92 -4.00
CA SER A 69 7.20 4.21 -4.32
C SER A 69 6.70 4.26 -5.77
N LEU A 70 7.50 3.77 -6.71
CA LEU A 70 7.11 3.70 -8.12
C LEU A 70 6.03 2.63 -8.36
N ARG A 71 6.15 1.45 -7.75
CA ARG A 71 5.10 0.41 -7.83
C ARG A 71 3.74 0.94 -7.36
N GLU A 72 3.69 1.56 -6.19
CA GLU A 72 2.47 2.10 -5.60
C GLU A 72 1.87 3.22 -6.48
N HIS A 73 2.71 4.12 -6.98
CA HIS A 73 2.26 5.18 -7.88
C HIS A 73 1.66 4.63 -9.19
N LEU A 74 2.30 3.63 -9.81
CA LEU A 74 1.78 2.98 -11.02
C LEU A 74 0.48 2.22 -10.75
N LEU A 75 0.30 1.63 -9.55
CA LEU A 75 -0.95 1.00 -9.16
C LEU A 75 -2.09 2.00 -8.96
N GLN A 76 -1.78 3.17 -8.39
CA GLN A 76 -2.73 4.25 -8.14
C GLN A 76 -3.24 4.89 -9.44
N THR A 77 -2.39 4.93 -10.48
CA THR A 77 -2.72 5.48 -11.81
C THR A 77 -3.28 4.43 -12.78
N ASP A 78 -3.70 3.26 -12.28
CA ASP A 78 -4.18 2.10 -13.05
C ASP A 78 -3.20 1.56 -14.11
N GLN A 79 -1.91 1.85 -13.95
CA GLN A 79 -0.83 1.36 -14.81
C GLN A 79 -0.25 0.03 -14.30
N VAL A 80 -1.10 -0.87 -13.78
CA VAL A 80 -0.64 -2.14 -13.17
C VAL A 80 0.07 -3.06 -14.17
N ALA A 81 -0.33 -3.00 -15.44
CA ALA A 81 0.32 -3.75 -16.51
C ALA A 81 1.78 -3.31 -16.70
N LEU A 82 2.05 -2.00 -16.61
CA LEU A 82 3.39 -1.44 -16.69
C LEU A 82 4.24 -1.87 -15.50
N ALA A 83 3.73 -1.74 -14.27
CA ALA A 83 4.44 -2.17 -13.06
C ALA A 83 4.86 -3.64 -13.12
N ARG A 84 3.93 -4.53 -13.51
CA ARG A 84 4.21 -5.97 -13.68
C ARG A 84 5.27 -6.24 -14.75
N VAL A 85 5.19 -5.57 -15.90
CA VAL A 85 6.15 -5.78 -17.00
C VAL A 85 7.55 -5.30 -16.60
N LEU A 86 7.65 -4.14 -15.92
CA LEU A 86 8.94 -3.65 -15.43
C LEU A 86 9.56 -4.60 -14.41
N ASP A 87 8.80 -5.03 -13.39
CA ASP A 87 9.29 -6.03 -12.43
C ASP A 87 9.70 -7.34 -13.13
N GLY A 88 8.89 -7.84 -14.07
CA GLY A 88 9.21 -9.06 -14.80
C GLY A 88 10.49 -8.96 -15.64
N LEU A 89 10.72 -7.82 -16.31
CA LEU A 89 11.94 -7.59 -17.08
C LEU A 89 13.18 -7.48 -16.18
N LEU A 90 13.06 -6.77 -15.06
CA LEU A 90 14.13 -6.66 -14.07
C LEU A 90 14.47 -8.03 -13.44
N MET A 91 13.45 -8.83 -13.10
CA MET A 91 13.63 -10.22 -12.64
C MET A 91 14.25 -11.15 -13.69
N ALA A 92 14.11 -10.82 -14.98
CA ALA A 92 14.76 -11.53 -16.07
C ALA A 92 16.20 -11.03 -16.34
N GLY A 93 16.71 -10.09 -15.54
CA GLY A 93 18.05 -9.54 -15.68
C GLY A 93 18.19 -8.49 -16.79
N VAL A 94 17.09 -7.93 -17.30
CA VAL A 94 17.14 -6.86 -18.31
C VAL A 94 17.61 -5.58 -17.63
N GLN A 95 18.69 -5.01 -18.16
CA GLN A 95 19.31 -3.81 -17.59
C GLN A 95 18.68 -2.53 -18.15
N GLU A 96 18.78 -1.44 -17.38
CA GLU A 96 18.36 -0.11 -17.81
C GLU A 96 19.11 0.32 -19.08
N GLY A 97 18.42 0.95 -20.03
CA GLY A 97 18.99 1.35 -21.32
C GLY A 97 19.11 0.23 -22.36
N GLN A 98 18.88 -1.04 -21.99
CA GLN A 98 18.94 -2.16 -22.93
C GLN A 98 17.84 -2.04 -24.00
N ILE A 99 18.20 -2.31 -25.26
CA ILE A 99 17.25 -2.34 -26.37
C ILE A 99 16.51 -3.69 -26.36
N ILE A 100 15.19 -3.62 -26.29
CA ILE A 100 14.29 -4.76 -26.19
C ILE A 100 13.19 -4.66 -27.26
N SER A 101 12.68 -5.80 -27.73
CA SER A 101 11.57 -5.84 -28.70
C SER A 101 10.30 -6.42 -28.07
N GLU A 102 9.11 -6.13 -28.63
CA GLU A 102 7.85 -6.77 -28.16
C GLU A 102 7.97 -8.31 -28.23
N LYS A 103 8.64 -8.85 -29.26
CA LYS A 103 8.88 -10.29 -29.40
C LYS A 103 9.76 -10.82 -28.26
N PHE A 104 10.83 -10.11 -27.91
CA PHE A 104 11.70 -10.45 -26.78
C PHE A 104 10.91 -10.46 -25.48
N MET A 105 10.18 -9.38 -25.16
CA MET A 105 9.35 -9.31 -23.94
C MET A 105 8.36 -10.47 -23.86
N ARG A 106 7.72 -10.85 -24.98
CA ARG A 106 6.77 -11.96 -25.03
C ARG A 106 7.40 -13.32 -24.72
N ILE A 107 8.62 -13.56 -25.20
CA ILE A 107 9.34 -14.81 -24.96
C ILE A 107 9.85 -14.83 -23.51
N THR A 108 10.47 -13.75 -23.06
CA THR A 108 11.05 -13.64 -21.72
C THR A 108 9.99 -13.72 -20.60
N LEU A 109 8.80 -13.15 -20.84
CA LEU A 109 7.71 -13.09 -19.87
C LEU A 109 6.60 -14.13 -20.15
N GLU A 110 6.89 -15.13 -20.97
CA GLU A 110 5.94 -16.20 -21.30
C GLU A 110 5.49 -16.94 -20.02
N GLY A 111 4.21 -17.26 -19.94
CA GLY A 111 3.59 -17.89 -18.77
C GLY A 111 3.34 -16.95 -17.57
N GLN A 112 3.96 -15.76 -17.51
CA GLN A 112 3.79 -14.81 -16.41
C GLN A 112 2.91 -13.62 -16.80
N ILE A 113 3.19 -13.00 -17.94
CA ILE A 113 2.51 -11.76 -18.35
C ILE A 113 1.92 -11.95 -19.75
N GLY A 114 0.60 -11.78 -19.83
CA GLY A 114 -0.12 -11.91 -21.09
C GLY A 114 0.26 -10.81 -22.10
N ARG A 115 0.16 -11.15 -23.40
CA ARG A 115 0.47 -10.24 -24.53
C ARG A 115 -0.24 -8.88 -24.43
N GLN A 116 -1.48 -8.85 -23.96
CA GLN A 116 -2.23 -7.59 -23.84
C GLN A 116 -1.66 -6.67 -22.76
N SER A 117 -1.13 -7.23 -21.66
CA SER A 117 -0.46 -6.44 -20.63
C SER A 117 0.84 -5.82 -21.15
N ILE A 118 1.62 -6.57 -21.94
CA ILE A 118 2.83 -6.06 -22.62
C ILE A 118 2.46 -4.91 -23.57
N ARG A 119 1.39 -5.05 -24.35
CA ARG A 119 0.95 -3.98 -25.27
C ARG A 119 0.48 -2.74 -24.51
N LYS A 120 -0.30 -2.93 -23.44
CA LYS A 120 -0.73 -1.83 -22.57
C LYS A 120 0.46 -1.12 -21.93
N SER A 121 1.50 -1.84 -21.49
CA SER A 121 2.70 -1.22 -20.91
C SER A 121 3.52 -0.44 -21.94
N LEU A 122 3.60 -0.92 -23.20
CA LEU A 122 4.31 -0.22 -24.28
C LEU A 122 3.61 1.07 -24.73
N VAL A 123 2.29 1.19 -24.49
CA VAL A 123 1.50 2.39 -24.78
C VAL A 123 1.38 3.31 -23.55
N ALA A 124 1.81 2.86 -22.37
CA ALA A 124 1.72 3.64 -21.15
C ALA A 124 2.57 4.91 -21.24
N THR A 125 1.98 6.02 -20.80
CA THR A 125 2.58 7.34 -20.76
C THR A 125 2.75 7.79 -19.32
N ASP A 126 3.71 8.69 -19.11
CA ASP A 126 3.87 9.41 -17.86
C ASP A 126 2.82 10.56 -17.74
N PRO A 127 2.83 11.36 -16.65
CA PRO A 127 1.91 12.48 -16.47
C PRO A 127 2.08 13.58 -17.52
N GLU A 128 3.26 13.68 -18.15
CA GLU A 128 3.57 14.62 -19.23
C GLU A 128 3.14 14.10 -20.62
N GLY A 129 2.58 12.89 -20.69
CA GLY A 129 2.14 12.25 -21.94
C GLY A 129 3.29 11.61 -22.75
N GLN A 130 4.50 11.57 -22.21
CA GLN A 130 5.66 10.93 -22.83
C GLN A 130 5.62 9.41 -22.59
N PRO A 131 5.96 8.58 -23.60
CA PRO A 131 5.96 7.15 -23.43
C PRO A 131 7.00 6.72 -22.39
N VAL A 132 6.64 5.76 -21.53
CA VAL A 132 7.58 5.21 -20.54
C VAL A 132 8.68 4.40 -21.22
N PHE A 133 8.30 3.57 -22.21
CA PHE A 133 9.25 2.89 -23.08
C PHE A 133 9.53 3.74 -24.33
N ALA A 134 10.71 4.37 -24.36
CA ALA A 134 11.15 5.11 -25.53
C ALA A 134 11.31 4.16 -26.73
N LYS A 135 10.74 4.53 -27.89
CA LYS A 135 10.94 3.78 -29.13
C LYS A 135 12.38 4.01 -29.60
N ASN A 136 13.15 2.94 -29.75
CA ASN A 136 14.42 3.02 -30.44
C ASN A 136 14.13 3.08 -31.95
N PRO A 137 14.46 4.18 -32.66
CA PRO A 137 14.27 4.24 -34.09
C PRO A 137 15.00 3.05 -34.72
N SER A 138 14.27 2.25 -35.52
CA SER A 138 14.92 1.18 -36.27
C SER A 138 16.08 1.79 -37.07
N PRO A 139 17.27 1.16 -37.05
CA PRO A 139 18.37 1.64 -37.87
C PRO A 139 17.84 1.79 -39.29
N ARG A 140 17.87 3.01 -39.82
CA ARG A 140 17.42 3.24 -41.19
C ARG A 140 18.26 2.31 -42.05
N PRO A 141 17.64 1.46 -42.89
CA PRO A 141 18.42 0.65 -43.80
C PRO A 141 19.35 1.59 -44.56
N PRO A 142 20.63 1.22 -44.75
CA PRO A 142 21.55 2.08 -45.48
C PRO A 142 20.90 2.42 -46.82
N THR A 143 20.92 3.71 -47.18
CA THR A 143 20.37 4.13 -48.46
C THR A 143 21.12 3.38 -49.58
N PRO A 144 20.46 3.03 -50.70
CA PRO A 144 21.13 2.35 -51.81
C PRO A 144 22.44 3.04 -52.22
N THR A 145 22.49 4.37 -52.16
CA THR A 145 23.68 5.19 -52.38
C THR A 145 24.78 4.95 -51.35
N ALA A 146 24.46 4.84 -50.06
CA ALA A 146 25.43 4.55 -49.01
C ALA A 146 25.99 3.13 -49.12
N VAL A 147 25.16 2.15 -49.53
CA VAL A 147 25.62 0.79 -49.82
C VAL A 147 26.57 0.81 -51.02
N ALA A 148 26.16 1.44 -52.13
CA ALA A 148 26.98 1.53 -53.35
C ALA A 148 28.32 2.24 -53.11
N ALA A 149 28.34 3.33 -52.33
CA ALA A 149 29.57 4.01 -51.95
C ALA A 149 30.49 3.13 -51.09
N ALA A 150 29.93 2.36 -50.15
CA ALA A 150 30.70 1.46 -49.30
C ALA A 150 31.28 0.24 -50.05
N THR A 151 30.62 -0.22 -51.13
CA THR A 151 31.14 -1.31 -51.98
C THR A 151 32.01 -0.85 -53.15
N ALA A 152 31.98 0.43 -53.52
CA ALA A 152 32.76 0.97 -54.65
C ALA A 152 34.28 0.78 -54.50
N GLU A 153 34.79 0.71 -53.26
CA GLU A 153 36.23 0.53 -53.00
C GLU A 153 36.70 -0.94 -53.05
N ARG A 154 35.78 -1.92 -53.13
CA ARG A 154 36.11 -3.35 -53.00
C ARG A 154 35.79 -4.22 -54.21
N SER A 155 35.20 -3.68 -55.28
CA SER A 155 34.91 -4.48 -56.46
C SER A 155 36.12 -4.52 -57.39
N ASN A 156 36.83 -5.65 -57.38
CA ASN A 156 37.44 -6.14 -58.62
C ASN A 156 36.30 -6.28 -59.65
N ASN A 157 36.52 -5.88 -60.89
CA ASN A 157 35.53 -5.77 -61.97
C ASN A 157 34.91 -7.12 -62.44
N SER A 158 34.66 -8.09 -61.55
CA SER A 158 33.87 -9.28 -61.85
C SER A 158 32.40 -8.96 -61.64
N CYS A 159 31.70 -8.69 -62.74
CA CYS A 159 30.25 -8.63 -62.78
C CYS A 159 29.71 -10.06 -62.60
N GLU A 160 29.58 -10.51 -61.35
CA GLU A 160 28.91 -11.78 -61.05
C GLU A 160 27.40 -11.58 -61.24
N LEU A 161 26.93 -11.99 -62.42
CA LEU A 161 25.51 -12.10 -62.76
C LEU A 161 24.86 -13.21 -61.90
N PHE A 162 24.70 -12.97 -60.61
CA PHE A 162 23.85 -13.81 -59.79
C PHE A 162 22.41 -13.64 -60.28
N ARG A 163 21.80 -14.73 -60.74
CA ARG A 163 20.34 -14.86 -60.77
C ARG A 163 19.88 -14.72 -59.33
N VAL A 164 19.53 -13.49 -58.94
CA VAL A 164 18.84 -13.23 -57.67
C VAL A 164 17.49 -13.92 -57.78
N THR A 165 17.40 -15.15 -57.28
CA THR A 165 16.12 -15.77 -56.91
C THR A 165 15.32 -14.72 -56.18
N GLU A 166 14.09 -14.45 -56.65
CA GLU A 166 13.25 -13.38 -56.12
C GLU A 166 13.35 -13.38 -54.58
N PRO A 167 13.80 -12.29 -53.94
CA PRO A 167 13.93 -12.26 -52.51
C PRO A 167 12.56 -12.58 -51.93
N ASP A 168 12.46 -13.67 -51.16
CA ASP A 168 11.21 -14.17 -50.57
C ASP A 168 10.37 -13.00 -50.08
N LYS A 169 9.32 -12.65 -50.84
CA LYS A 169 8.56 -11.38 -50.74
C LYS A 169 7.76 -11.24 -49.43
N LYS A 170 8.00 -12.09 -48.43
CA LYS A 170 7.38 -12.03 -47.10
C LYS A 170 8.18 -11.13 -46.16
N ARG A 171 8.47 -9.90 -46.59
CA ARG A 171 9.09 -8.89 -45.73
C ARG A 171 8.04 -8.42 -44.72
N GLY A 172 7.92 -9.15 -43.61
CA GLY A 172 7.00 -8.83 -42.54
C GLY A 172 7.23 -7.42 -41.97
N ARG A 173 6.25 -6.90 -41.23
CA ARG A 173 6.35 -5.60 -40.55
C ARG A 173 7.65 -5.53 -39.74
N PRO A 174 8.46 -4.47 -39.87
CA PRO A 174 9.69 -4.31 -39.09
C PRO A 174 9.42 -4.46 -37.60
N THR A 175 10.33 -5.13 -36.90
CA THR A 175 10.20 -5.32 -35.45
C THR A 175 10.45 -3.99 -34.75
N THR A 176 9.45 -3.48 -34.04
CA THR A 176 9.62 -2.29 -33.20
C THR A 176 10.50 -2.59 -31.99
N SER A 177 11.58 -1.84 -31.86
CA SER A 177 12.49 -1.84 -30.71
C SER A 177 12.16 -0.72 -29.73
N TYR A 178 12.34 -0.99 -28.44
CA TYR A 178 12.12 -0.10 -27.32
C TYR A 178 13.37 -0.10 -26.43
N ILE A 179 13.55 0.95 -25.64
CA ILE A 179 14.65 1.09 -24.68
C ILE A 179 14.08 0.86 -23.28
N MET A 180 14.74 0.03 -22.47
CA MET A 180 14.41 -0.15 -21.06
C MET A 180 14.59 1.18 -20.31
N PRO A 181 13.56 1.72 -19.62
CA PRO A 181 13.69 2.99 -18.93
C PRO A 181 14.70 2.92 -17.79
N ASN A 182 15.45 4.01 -17.58
CA ASN A 182 16.25 4.20 -16.38
C ASN A 182 15.30 4.49 -15.19
N LEU A 183 15.43 3.72 -14.10
CA LEU A 183 14.48 3.78 -12.99
C LEU A 183 14.60 5.06 -12.17
N ASP A 184 15.81 5.62 -12.05
CA ASP A 184 16.04 6.90 -11.37
C ASP A 184 15.42 8.05 -12.16
N ALA A 185 15.65 8.08 -13.48
CA ALA A 185 15.04 9.07 -14.37
C ALA A 185 13.50 8.94 -14.37
N LEU A 186 12.98 7.71 -14.31
CA LEU A 186 11.55 7.46 -14.24
C LEU A 186 10.96 7.96 -12.90
N CYS A 187 11.60 7.66 -11.77
CA CYS A 187 11.17 8.19 -10.47
C CYS A 187 11.20 9.72 -10.44
N ALA A 188 12.24 10.35 -10.99
CA ALA A 188 12.34 11.80 -11.09
C ALA A 188 11.20 12.41 -11.92
N ARG A 189 10.86 11.80 -13.07
CA ARG A 189 9.72 12.21 -13.92
C ARG A 189 8.37 12.16 -13.18
N PHE A 190 8.18 11.17 -12.32
CA PHE A 190 6.97 11.08 -11.49
C PHE A 190 7.03 11.91 -10.20
N GLY A 191 8.13 12.63 -9.93
CA GLY A 191 8.32 13.38 -8.69
C GLY A 191 8.45 12.49 -7.44
N LEU A 192 8.91 11.25 -7.61
CA LEU A 192 8.99 10.24 -6.55
C LEU A 192 10.42 10.11 -6.02
N LYS A 193 10.56 9.96 -4.71
CA LYS A 193 11.82 9.52 -4.10
C LYS A 193 12.01 8.02 -4.31
N ARG A 194 13.20 7.61 -4.74
CA ARG A 194 13.56 6.18 -4.81
C ARG A 194 13.54 5.58 -3.41
N THR A 195 12.79 4.49 -3.26
CA THR A 195 12.66 3.74 -2.01
C THR A 195 13.21 2.33 -2.20
N ALA A 196 13.51 1.65 -1.09
CA ALA A 196 13.81 0.22 -1.13
C ALA A 196 12.66 -0.54 -1.80
N ALA A 197 12.98 -1.58 -2.56
CA ALA A 197 12.02 -2.43 -3.23
C ALA A 197 11.72 -3.66 -2.36
N ASP A 198 10.47 -4.11 -2.39
CA ASP A 198 10.06 -5.35 -1.74
C ASP A 198 10.32 -6.55 -2.67
N ASP A 199 10.64 -7.71 -2.10
CA ASP A 199 10.91 -8.94 -2.85
C ASP A 199 9.60 -9.54 -3.38
N ILE A 200 9.41 -9.50 -4.69
CA ILE A 200 8.25 -10.09 -5.36
C ILE A 200 8.69 -11.39 -6.05
N GLN A 201 7.87 -12.43 -6.00
CA GLN A 201 8.17 -13.69 -6.66
C GLN A 201 7.64 -13.69 -8.11
N ARG A 202 8.18 -14.60 -8.94
CA ARG A 202 7.81 -14.71 -10.34
C ARG A 202 6.35 -15.11 -10.53
N GLU A 203 5.84 -15.94 -9.63
CA GLU A 203 4.45 -16.44 -9.60
C GLU A 203 3.46 -15.32 -9.30
N ASP A 204 3.88 -14.32 -8.52
CA ASP A 204 3.07 -13.15 -8.17
C ASP A 204 2.77 -12.30 -9.41
N LEU A 205 3.62 -12.37 -10.44
CA LEU A 205 3.45 -11.66 -11.70
C LEU A 205 2.35 -12.23 -12.60
N TRP A 206 1.77 -13.40 -12.32
CA TRP A 206 0.78 -14.05 -13.20
C TRP A 206 -0.46 -13.16 -13.46
N SER A 207 -1.00 -12.57 -12.39
CA SER A 207 -2.24 -11.80 -12.45
C SER A 207 -2.13 -10.50 -11.66
N THR A 208 -2.92 -9.50 -12.07
CA THR A 208 -3.03 -8.23 -11.35
C THR A 208 -3.45 -8.42 -9.89
N ARG A 209 -4.30 -9.42 -9.61
CA ARG A 209 -4.71 -9.79 -8.25
C ARG A 209 -3.52 -10.31 -7.44
N LYS A 210 -2.78 -11.30 -7.96
CA LYS A 210 -1.63 -11.90 -7.27
C LYS A 210 -0.53 -10.88 -7.02
N TYR A 211 -0.25 -10.02 -8.00
CA TYR A 211 0.73 -8.96 -7.87
C TYR A 211 0.37 -7.97 -6.74
N ARG A 212 -0.88 -7.52 -6.67
CA ARG A 212 -1.36 -6.67 -5.56
C ARG A 212 -1.37 -7.40 -4.22
N GLN A 213 -1.67 -8.69 -4.19
CA GLN A 213 -1.60 -9.53 -2.98
C GLN A 213 -0.18 -9.62 -2.45
N ALA A 214 0.80 -9.88 -3.32
CA ALA A 214 2.21 -9.92 -2.97
C ALA A 214 2.69 -8.58 -2.41
N LEU A 215 2.36 -7.48 -3.09
CA LEU A 215 2.68 -6.13 -2.59
C LEU A 215 1.98 -5.76 -1.29
N HIS A 216 0.82 -6.35 -1.00
CA HIS A 216 0.19 -6.20 0.30
C HIS A 216 0.92 -7.00 1.37
N ARG A 217 1.25 -8.26 1.08
CA ARG A 217 1.99 -9.19 1.94
C ARG A 217 3.33 -8.59 2.37
N GLU A 218 4.15 -8.20 1.40
CA GLU A 218 5.50 -7.71 1.66
C GLU A 218 5.51 -6.38 2.41
N PHE A 219 4.55 -5.48 2.11
CA PHE A 219 4.43 -4.24 2.86
C PHE A 219 4.18 -4.49 4.35
N ILE A 220 3.23 -5.37 4.70
CA ILE A 220 2.90 -5.69 6.09
C ILE A 220 4.04 -6.49 6.76
N LYS A 221 4.72 -7.36 6.01
CA LYS A 221 5.90 -8.09 6.51
C LYS A 221 7.04 -7.13 6.86
N ARG A 222 7.28 -6.11 6.02
CA ARG A 222 8.31 -5.09 6.23
C ARG A 222 7.93 -4.10 7.33
N ARG A 223 6.65 -3.73 7.41
CA ARG A 223 6.12 -2.74 8.37
C ARG A 223 4.83 -3.29 9.02
N PRO A 224 4.96 -4.16 10.03
CA PRO A 224 3.82 -4.52 10.86
C PRO A 224 3.37 -3.28 11.64
N GLY A 225 2.05 -3.12 11.84
CA GLY A 225 1.55 -1.93 12.52
C GLY A 225 0.07 -1.64 12.31
N GLN A 226 -0.34 -0.45 12.73
CA GLN A 226 -1.72 0.02 12.67
C GLN A 226 -1.99 0.72 11.34
N TYR A 227 -2.99 0.24 10.59
CA TYR A 227 -3.36 0.81 9.30
C TYR A 227 -4.87 0.91 9.12
N SER A 228 -5.34 1.96 8.47
CA SER A 228 -6.74 2.00 8.03
C SER A 228 -6.91 1.12 6.79
N GLY A 229 -8.09 0.48 6.68
CA GLY A 229 -8.42 -0.31 5.50
C GLY A 229 -8.43 0.54 4.22
N ASP A 230 -8.86 1.79 4.34
CA ASP A 230 -8.97 2.73 3.21
C ASP A 230 -7.60 3.18 2.71
N TRP A 231 -6.66 3.44 3.63
CA TRP A 231 -5.27 3.76 3.26
C TRP A 231 -4.60 2.60 2.54
N LEU A 232 -4.74 1.37 3.05
CA LEU A 232 -4.19 0.17 2.41
C LEU A 232 -4.78 -0.07 1.00
N ALA A 233 -6.07 0.21 0.82
CA ALA A 233 -6.73 0.10 -0.47
C ALA A 233 -6.24 1.19 -1.45
N GLY A 234 -6.18 2.44 -0.99
CA GLY A 234 -5.69 3.58 -1.76
C GLY A 234 -4.24 3.41 -2.22
N ARG A 235 -3.37 2.88 -1.36
CA ARG A 235 -1.97 2.54 -1.71
C ARG A 235 -1.87 1.60 -2.92
N LEU A 236 -2.78 0.63 -3.04
CA LEU A 236 -2.76 -0.37 -4.11
C LEU A 236 -3.67 -0.04 -5.30
N GLY A 237 -4.34 1.12 -5.28
CA GLY A 237 -5.31 1.53 -6.30
C GLY A 237 -6.52 0.57 -6.39
N ILE A 238 -7.05 0.11 -5.25
CA ILE A 238 -8.22 -0.80 -5.20
C ILE A 238 -9.25 -0.38 -4.15
N SER A 239 -10.45 -0.97 -4.25
CA SER A 239 -11.50 -0.78 -3.24
C SER A 239 -11.20 -1.47 -1.91
N LYS A 240 -11.81 -0.96 -0.83
CA LYS A 240 -11.80 -1.59 0.51
C LYS A 240 -12.31 -3.04 0.48
N ARG A 241 -13.31 -3.33 -0.36
CA ARG A 241 -13.85 -4.68 -0.53
C ARG A 241 -12.83 -5.62 -1.16
N SER A 242 -12.04 -5.12 -2.12
CA SER A 242 -10.98 -5.91 -2.77
C SER A 242 -9.85 -6.24 -1.81
N ILE A 243 -9.39 -5.27 -1.00
CA ILE A 243 -8.34 -5.54 0.01
C ILE A 243 -8.83 -6.54 1.06
N GLN A 244 -10.10 -6.48 1.47
CA GLN A 244 -10.68 -7.44 2.40
C GLN A 244 -10.66 -8.87 1.84
N ARG A 245 -11.00 -9.05 0.56
CA ARG A 245 -10.88 -10.36 -0.12
C ARG A 245 -9.43 -10.83 -0.18
N TYR A 246 -8.49 -9.93 -0.47
CA TYR A 246 -7.08 -10.29 -0.57
C TYR A 246 -6.51 -10.82 0.75
N ARG A 247 -6.95 -10.27 1.89
CA ARG A 247 -6.53 -10.75 3.21
C ARG A 247 -6.94 -12.19 3.51
N GLN A 248 -8.00 -12.69 2.87
CA GLN A 248 -8.42 -14.08 3.04
C GLN A 248 -7.48 -15.06 2.30
N ASP A 249 -6.77 -14.59 1.28
CA ASP A 249 -5.91 -15.44 0.44
C ASP A 249 -4.41 -15.35 0.80
N VAL A 250 -4.03 -14.43 1.70
CA VAL A 250 -2.63 -14.15 2.05
C VAL A 250 -2.44 -14.43 3.54
N PRO A 251 -1.29 -14.99 3.98
CA PRO A 251 -1.02 -15.28 5.39
C PRO A 251 -0.77 -14.01 6.23
N LEU A 252 -1.80 -13.18 6.35
CA LEU A 252 -1.81 -11.96 7.15
C LEU A 252 -2.78 -12.11 8.31
N HIS A 253 -2.32 -11.73 9.49
CA HIS A 253 -3.16 -11.61 10.66
C HIS A 253 -3.59 -10.16 10.86
N GLN A 254 -4.80 -9.98 11.39
CA GLN A 254 -5.34 -8.67 11.74
C GLN A 254 -5.99 -8.72 13.12
N LYS A 255 -5.77 -7.69 13.92
CA LYS A 255 -6.45 -7.48 15.20
C LYS A 255 -7.21 -6.15 15.12
N PRO A 256 -8.54 -6.14 15.30
CA PRO A 256 -9.27 -4.89 15.42
C PRO A 256 -8.84 -4.18 16.71
N ASN A 257 -8.59 -2.88 16.61
CA ASN A 257 -8.33 -2.04 17.77
C ASN A 257 -9.56 -1.22 18.08
N TYR A 258 -9.78 -0.95 19.36
CA TYR A 258 -10.90 -0.15 19.84
C TYR A 258 -10.38 0.95 20.74
N HIS A 259 -10.92 2.15 20.56
CA HIS A 259 -10.79 3.22 21.52
C HIS A 259 -11.98 3.13 22.47
N SER A 260 -11.70 3.00 23.76
CA SER A 260 -12.67 2.77 24.82
C SER A 260 -12.89 4.05 25.60
N THR A 261 -14.15 4.51 25.68
CA THR A 261 -14.55 5.66 26.50
C THR A 261 -15.64 5.24 27.47
N TRP A 262 -15.42 5.40 28.76
CA TRP A 262 -16.44 5.13 29.78
C TRP A 262 -17.63 6.07 29.62
N ILE A 263 -18.84 5.50 29.69
CA ILE A 263 -20.08 6.26 29.60
C ILE A 263 -20.66 6.42 31.00
N THR A 264 -20.71 7.65 31.47
CA THR A 264 -21.43 8.11 32.65
C THR A 264 -22.69 8.88 32.25
N TRP A 265 -23.57 9.14 33.21
CA TRP A 265 -24.75 10.02 33.03
C TRP A 265 -24.38 11.38 32.45
N GLU A 266 -23.24 11.94 32.84
CA GLU A 266 -22.73 13.22 32.34
C GLU A 266 -22.30 13.13 30.89
N THR A 267 -21.59 12.07 30.49
CA THR A 267 -21.08 11.88 29.12
C THR A 267 -22.10 11.28 28.15
N LEU A 268 -23.32 10.99 28.61
CA LEU A 268 -24.36 10.30 27.84
C LEU A 268 -24.72 11.07 26.54
N HIS A 269 -24.62 12.40 26.56
CA HIS A 269 -24.87 13.27 25.41
C HIS A 269 -23.85 13.13 24.27
N ASN A 270 -22.71 12.47 24.49
CA ASN A 270 -21.72 12.21 23.45
C ASN A 270 -22.11 11.06 22.51
N LEU A 271 -23.15 10.29 22.84
CA LEU A 271 -23.66 9.21 22.02
C LEU A 271 -24.72 9.72 21.03
N PRO A 272 -24.80 9.15 19.81
CA PRO A 272 -25.85 9.49 18.87
C PRO A 272 -27.22 9.01 19.39
N HIS A 273 -28.26 9.80 19.11
CA HIS A 273 -29.63 9.49 19.53
C HIS A 273 -30.23 8.29 18.77
N GLU A 274 -30.11 8.26 17.44
CA GLU A 274 -30.85 7.30 16.59
C GLU A 274 -29.99 6.53 15.58
N ALA A 275 -28.84 7.08 15.16
CA ALA A 275 -28.05 6.47 14.09
C ALA A 275 -27.03 5.45 14.62
N GLU A 276 -27.04 4.24 14.05
CA GLU A 276 -25.95 3.29 14.22
C GLU A 276 -24.67 3.84 13.59
N VAL A 277 -23.66 4.10 14.42
CA VAL A 277 -22.33 4.49 13.94
C VAL A 277 -21.56 3.22 13.58
N PRO A 278 -21.17 3.02 12.31
CA PRO A 278 -20.49 1.80 11.89
C PRO A 278 -19.16 1.62 12.62
N GLY A 279 -18.97 0.45 13.21
CA GLY A 279 -17.77 0.12 13.99
C GLY A 279 -17.78 0.65 15.43
N ALA A 280 -18.89 1.20 15.92
CA ALA A 280 -19.06 1.57 17.32
C ALA A 280 -20.08 0.66 18.02
N PHE A 281 -19.83 0.31 19.28
CA PHE A 281 -20.78 -0.43 20.11
C PHE A 281 -20.61 -0.08 21.59
N LEU A 282 -21.65 -0.30 22.40
CA LEU A 282 -21.54 -0.28 23.86
C LEU A 282 -21.19 -1.68 24.34
N GLN A 283 -20.31 -1.75 25.34
CA GLN A 283 -19.94 -2.99 26.01
C GLN A 283 -20.20 -2.83 27.51
N ASP A 284 -20.91 -3.77 28.11
CA ASP A 284 -21.11 -3.80 29.56
C ASP A 284 -19.94 -4.50 30.27
N SER A 285 -19.95 -4.46 31.60
CA SER A 285 -18.95 -5.15 32.44
C SER A 285 -18.94 -6.68 32.28
N SER A 286 -20.02 -7.28 31.75
CA SER A 286 -20.07 -8.70 31.41
C SER A 286 -19.45 -9.01 30.05
N GLY A 287 -19.06 -7.98 29.29
CA GLY A 287 -18.51 -8.10 27.95
C GLY A 287 -19.57 -8.18 26.84
N ARG A 288 -20.86 -8.09 27.17
CA ARG A 288 -21.96 -8.14 26.19
C ARG A 288 -22.01 -6.85 25.38
N ARG A 289 -22.23 -6.97 24.07
CA ARG A 289 -22.26 -5.86 23.12
C ARG A 289 -23.69 -5.40 22.84
N TYR A 290 -23.85 -4.09 22.68
CA TYR A 290 -25.10 -3.42 22.40
C TYR A 290 -24.91 -2.32 21.35
N PRO A 291 -25.96 -1.91 20.62
CA PRO A 291 -25.90 -0.77 19.71
C PRO A 291 -25.42 0.51 20.42
N ALA A 292 -24.65 1.34 19.72
CA ALA A 292 -24.08 2.59 20.25
C ALA A 292 -25.10 3.74 20.30
N THR A 293 -26.30 3.49 20.85
CA THR A 293 -27.37 4.51 20.95
C THR A 293 -27.54 5.01 22.39
N GLN A 294 -27.92 6.28 22.50
CA GLN A 294 -28.13 6.93 23.79
C GLN A 294 -29.24 6.27 24.62
N SER A 295 -30.34 5.86 23.98
CA SER A 295 -31.46 5.19 24.65
C SER A 295 -31.05 3.86 25.30
N VAL A 296 -30.20 3.09 24.63
CA VAL A 296 -29.68 1.82 25.15
C VAL A 296 -28.68 2.07 26.27
N ALA A 297 -27.79 3.07 26.13
CA ALA A 297 -26.88 3.46 27.21
C ALA A 297 -27.65 3.88 28.47
N GLN A 298 -28.68 4.71 28.33
CA GLN A 298 -29.53 5.13 29.43
C GLN A 298 -30.21 3.95 30.13
N ALA A 299 -30.76 3.02 29.35
CA ALA A 299 -31.40 1.82 29.89
C ALA A 299 -30.41 0.90 30.64
N LEU A 300 -29.15 0.82 30.19
CA LEU A 300 -28.10 0.05 30.86
C LEU A 300 -27.63 0.74 32.15
N LEU A 301 -27.42 2.07 32.11
CA LEU A 301 -27.05 2.86 33.27
C LEU A 301 -28.13 2.87 34.35
N ALA A 302 -29.41 2.95 33.96
CA ALA A 302 -30.55 2.85 34.88
C ALA A 302 -30.59 1.50 35.62
N LYS A 303 -30.07 0.43 35.00
CA LYS A 303 -29.91 -0.90 35.62
C LYS A 303 -28.65 -1.01 36.49
N GLY A 304 -27.92 0.08 36.70
CA GLY A 304 -26.67 0.09 37.47
C GLY A 304 -25.49 -0.60 36.79
N LYS A 305 -25.56 -0.87 35.48
CA LYS A 305 -24.45 -1.47 34.74
C LYS A 305 -23.39 -0.42 34.39
N SER A 306 -22.12 -0.78 34.52
CA SER A 306 -21.02 0.00 33.96
C SER A 306 -20.95 -0.23 32.45
N VAL A 307 -20.94 0.85 31.67
CA VAL A 307 -20.97 0.80 30.21
C VAL A 307 -19.74 1.51 29.65
N CYS A 308 -19.07 0.86 28.71
CA CYS A 308 -17.99 1.44 27.94
C CYS A 308 -18.39 1.53 26.47
N HIS A 309 -18.21 2.71 25.87
CA HIS A 309 -18.36 2.91 24.44
C HIS A 309 -17.06 2.54 23.74
N GLN A 310 -17.14 1.56 22.84
CA GLN A 310 -16.03 1.04 22.05
C GLN A 310 -16.17 1.54 20.62
N ARG A 311 -15.21 2.35 20.16
CA ARG A 311 -15.13 2.80 18.77
C ARG A 311 -13.97 2.12 18.07
N GLN A 312 -14.24 1.40 16.98
CA GLN A 312 -13.19 0.75 16.20
C GLN A 312 -12.25 1.80 15.61
N THR A 313 -10.95 1.61 15.84
CA THR A 313 -9.87 2.41 15.27
C THR A 313 -9.17 1.62 14.16
N THR A 314 -7.98 2.05 13.76
CA THR A 314 -7.16 1.34 12.76
C THR A 314 -6.76 -0.04 13.28
N ASN A 315 -7.01 -1.08 12.48
CA ASN A 315 -6.60 -2.44 12.84
C ASN A 315 -5.07 -2.55 12.84
N THR A 316 -4.53 -3.39 13.72
CA THR A 316 -3.14 -3.83 13.68
C THR A 316 -3.01 -5.01 12.71
N TYR A 317 -2.01 -4.97 11.84
CA TYR A 317 -1.70 -6.04 10.88
C TYR A 317 -0.27 -6.52 11.08
N TRP A 318 -0.07 -7.82 10.91
CA TRP A 318 1.25 -8.45 10.92
C TRP A 318 1.27 -9.68 10.02
N HIS A 319 2.46 -10.03 9.55
CA HIS A 319 2.68 -11.25 8.78
C HIS A 319 2.84 -12.44 9.74
N GLN A 320 2.48 -13.66 9.30
CA GLN A 320 2.59 -14.88 10.12
C GLN A 320 4.01 -15.10 10.68
N ASP A 321 5.03 -14.80 9.88
CA ASP A 321 6.45 -14.92 10.28
C ASP A 321 6.91 -13.82 11.27
N THR A 322 6.09 -12.80 11.52
CA THR A 322 6.44 -11.70 12.42
C THR A 322 5.96 -12.03 13.83
N VAL A 323 6.91 -12.27 14.73
CA VAL A 323 6.62 -12.35 16.17
C VAL A 323 6.26 -10.95 16.64
N LEU A 324 4.97 -10.71 16.89
CA LEU A 324 4.56 -9.53 17.63
C LEU A 324 4.87 -9.77 19.09
N GLU A 325 5.78 -8.98 19.65
CA GLU A 325 5.81 -8.84 21.11
C GLU A 325 4.43 -8.35 21.55
N PRO A 326 3.76 -9.04 22.48
CA PRO A 326 2.50 -8.58 23.02
C PRO A 326 2.72 -7.19 23.60
N GLN A 327 2.20 -6.16 22.94
CA GLN A 327 2.01 -4.89 23.62
C GLN A 327 0.94 -5.15 24.66
N GLU A 328 1.37 -5.39 25.89
CA GLU A 328 0.50 -5.34 27.06
C GLU A 328 -0.02 -3.92 27.13
N VAL A 329 -1.22 -3.72 26.59
CA VAL A 329 -1.96 -2.50 26.82
C VAL A 329 -2.41 -2.58 28.27
N PHE A 330 -1.59 -2.05 29.18
CA PHE A 330 -1.99 -1.76 30.55
C PHE A 330 -3.09 -0.71 30.45
N MET A 331 -4.33 -1.18 30.34
CA MET A 331 -5.48 -0.34 30.61
C MET A 331 -5.60 -0.30 32.13
N ASP A 332 -5.01 0.70 32.74
CA ASP A 332 -5.34 1.05 34.12
C ASP A 332 -6.84 1.32 34.14
N ALA A 333 -7.60 0.36 34.67
CA ALA A 333 -9.01 0.56 34.90
C ALA A 333 -9.10 1.79 35.82
N PRO A 334 -9.80 2.87 35.43
CA PRO A 334 -10.01 3.97 36.35
C PRO A 334 -10.63 3.35 37.60
N GLU A 335 -9.97 3.53 38.75
CA GLU A 335 -10.46 3.02 40.03
C GLU A 335 -11.94 3.34 40.09
N SER A 336 -12.77 2.28 40.22
CA SER A 336 -14.22 2.44 40.20
C SER A 336 -14.56 3.57 41.14
N PRO A 337 -15.20 4.67 40.67
CA PRO A 337 -15.43 5.83 41.51
C PRO A 337 -16.14 5.32 42.74
N LYS A 338 -15.46 5.37 43.91
CA LYS A 338 -16.02 4.92 45.19
C LYS A 338 -17.32 5.67 45.32
N MET A 339 -18.42 4.94 45.11
CA MET A 339 -19.75 5.50 45.00
C MET A 339 -20.01 6.21 46.32
N ARG A 340 -19.79 7.53 46.34
CA ARG A 340 -20.15 8.36 47.49
C ARG A 340 -21.64 8.19 47.57
N GLN A 341 -22.10 7.41 48.55
CA GLN A 341 -23.50 7.26 48.87
C GLN A 341 -23.99 8.68 49.19
N ASN A 342 -24.57 9.34 48.19
CA ASN A 342 -25.20 10.63 48.37
C ASN A 342 -26.50 10.33 49.13
N PRO A 343 -26.63 10.69 50.42
CA PRO A 343 -27.80 10.33 51.23
C PRO A 343 -29.08 11.07 50.81
N ARG A 344 -29.03 11.87 49.73
CA ARG A 344 -30.15 12.71 49.26
C ARG A 344 -31.11 12.02 48.30
N PHE A 345 -30.79 10.84 47.79
CA PHE A 345 -31.76 10.02 47.07
C PHE A 345 -32.10 8.83 47.94
N ALA A 346 -33.07 9.03 48.85
CA ALA A 346 -33.75 7.91 49.47
C ALA A 346 -34.33 7.04 48.33
N PRO A 347 -34.14 5.71 48.36
CA PRO A 347 -34.80 4.85 47.40
C PRO A 347 -36.31 5.09 47.56
N LEU A 348 -36.95 5.62 46.50
CA LEU A 348 -38.40 5.60 46.42
C LEU A 348 -38.79 4.12 46.53
N SER A 349 -39.48 3.78 47.61
CA SER A 349 -40.10 2.48 47.80
C SER A 349 -40.91 2.18 46.54
N VAL A 350 -40.46 1.19 45.77
CA VAL A 350 -41.17 0.69 44.59
C VAL A 350 -42.43 0.01 45.12
N SER A 351 -43.46 0.81 45.35
CA SER A 351 -44.82 0.33 45.55
C SER A 351 -45.27 -0.20 44.19
N THR A 352 -45.36 -1.52 44.09
CA THR A 352 -46.35 -2.27 43.30
C THR A 352 -46.89 -1.53 42.08
N LEU A 353 -46.13 -1.55 40.98
CA LEU A 353 -46.73 -1.36 39.67
C LEU A 353 -47.52 -2.64 39.34
N PRO A 354 -48.79 -2.53 38.91
CA PRO A 354 -49.57 -3.67 38.47
C PRO A 354 -48.89 -4.34 37.26
N GLU A 355 -48.89 -5.67 37.27
CA GLU A 355 -48.44 -6.49 36.14
C GLU A 355 -49.16 -6.03 34.86
N PRO A 356 -48.42 -5.83 33.73
CA PRO A 356 -49.08 -5.64 32.45
C PRO A 356 -49.81 -6.92 32.07
N GLU A 357 -51.13 -6.84 31.97
CA GLU A 357 -51.96 -7.90 31.41
C GLU A 357 -51.45 -8.28 30.01
N PHE A 358 -51.09 -9.56 29.88
CA PHE A 358 -50.71 -10.17 28.62
C PHE A 358 -51.83 -10.02 27.60
N ALA A 359 -51.61 -9.18 26.58
CA ALA A 359 -52.45 -9.14 25.39
C ALA A 359 -52.49 -10.54 24.71
N PRO A 360 -53.65 -10.98 24.20
CA PRO A 360 -53.80 -12.29 23.61
C PRO A 360 -52.94 -12.44 22.35
N LYS A 361 -52.40 -13.65 22.18
CA LYS A 361 -51.65 -14.12 21.00
C LYS A 361 -52.43 -13.80 19.73
N ILE A 362 -51.92 -12.84 18.95
CA ILE A 362 -52.30 -12.69 17.55
C ILE A 362 -51.74 -13.92 16.83
N ALA A 363 -52.64 -14.77 16.34
CA ALA A 363 -52.31 -15.88 15.47
C ALA A 363 -51.65 -15.30 14.21
N ILE A 364 -50.39 -15.68 13.99
CA ILE A 364 -49.69 -15.37 12.75
C ILE A 364 -50.32 -16.27 11.68
N GLU A 365 -51.17 -15.65 10.89
CA GLU A 365 -51.73 -16.16 9.66
C GLU A 365 -50.57 -16.48 8.71
N SER A 366 -50.57 -17.72 8.21
CA SER A 366 -49.57 -18.26 7.31
C SER A 366 -49.65 -17.57 5.95
N ASP A 367 -48.63 -16.79 5.59
CA ASP A 367 -48.50 -16.28 4.24
C ASP A 367 -48.07 -17.37 3.24
N PRO A 368 -48.57 -17.30 1.98
CA PRO A 368 -48.52 -18.35 0.98
C PRO A 368 -47.16 -18.47 0.27
N PRO A 369 -46.89 -19.60 -0.42
CA PRO A 369 -45.66 -19.83 -1.15
C PRO A 369 -45.53 -18.86 -2.34
N PHE A 370 -44.53 -17.98 -2.30
CA PHE A 370 -44.16 -17.13 -3.43
C PHE A 370 -43.70 -18.01 -4.60
N ALA A 371 -44.55 -18.07 -5.61
CA ALA A 371 -44.30 -18.68 -6.90
C ALA A 371 -43.06 -18.04 -7.56
N ARG A 372 -42.15 -18.91 -8.01
CA ARG A 372 -41.11 -18.56 -8.98
C ARG A 372 -41.75 -18.59 -10.37
N ASP A 373 -42.07 -17.41 -10.91
CA ASP A 373 -42.27 -17.19 -12.34
C ASP A 373 -41.22 -16.18 -12.81
N LEU A 374 -40.25 -16.59 -13.63
CA LEU A 374 -40.31 -16.66 -15.09
C LEU A 374 -40.29 -15.28 -15.78
N ARG A 375 -39.17 -15.09 -16.51
CA ARG A 375 -38.94 -14.22 -17.68
C ARG A 375 -38.67 -12.74 -17.42
N ARG A 376 -37.54 -12.26 -17.94
CA ARG A 376 -37.51 -11.58 -19.25
C ARG A 376 -36.09 -11.37 -19.75
N ASP A 377 -35.82 -11.99 -20.89
CA ASP A 377 -34.80 -11.59 -21.85
C ASP A 377 -35.02 -10.12 -22.23
N ALA A 378 -34.02 -9.28 -21.99
CA ALA A 378 -33.96 -7.94 -22.54
C ALA A 378 -32.96 -7.94 -23.72
N PRO A 379 -33.39 -7.63 -24.95
CA PRO A 379 -32.47 -7.52 -26.07
C PRO A 379 -31.60 -6.26 -25.94
N LEU A 380 -30.32 -6.40 -26.30
CA LEU A 380 -29.37 -5.30 -26.44
C LEU A 380 -29.89 -4.28 -27.47
N VAL A 381 -30.27 -3.11 -26.98
CA VAL A 381 -30.43 -1.92 -27.82
C VAL A 381 -29.04 -1.36 -28.10
N SER A 382 -28.67 -1.37 -29.38
CA SER A 382 -27.43 -0.77 -29.89
C SER A 382 -27.56 0.76 -29.88
N PRO A 383 -26.55 1.54 -29.46
CA PRO A 383 -26.60 2.99 -29.55
C PRO A 383 -26.47 3.45 -31.01
N THR A 384 -27.52 4.12 -31.49
CA THR A 384 -27.61 4.80 -32.78
C THR A 384 -26.53 5.88 -32.88
N LYS A 385 -25.67 5.79 -33.90
CA LYS A 385 -24.73 6.85 -34.29
C LYS A 385 -25.51 8.09 -34.73
N GLN A 386 -25.34 9.20 -34.03
CA GLN A 386 -25.68 10.52 -34.56
C GLN A 386 -24.63 10.93 -35.61
N PRO A 387 -25.03 11.45 -36.78
CA PRO A 387 -24.11 12.05 -37.73
C PRO A 387 -23.69 13.44 -37.26
N MET A 388 -22.38 13.71 -37.28
CA MET A 388 -21.84 15.05 -37.07
C MET A 388 -22.22 15.97 -38.23
N PRO A 389 -22.50 17.27 -37.97
CA PRO A 389 -22.61 18.26 -39.03
C PRO A 389 -21.22 18.52 -39.62
N GLN A 390 -21.14 18.55 -40.96
CA GLN A 390 -19.95 18.97 -41.70
C GLN A 390 -19.92 20.51 -41.86
N PRO A 391 -18.72 21.09 -42.03
CA PRO A 391 -18.47 22.54 -41.97
C PRO A 391 -19.07 23.35 -43.11
#